data_AF-A0A6A4SWQ2-F1
#
_entry.id   AF-A0A6A4SWQ2-F1
#
_cell.length_a   1.000
_cell.length_b   1.000
_cell.length_c   1.000
_cell.angle_alpha   90.00
_cell.angle_beta   90.00
_cell.angle_gamma   90.00
#
_symmetry.space_group_name_H-M   'P 1'
#
loop_
_entity.id
_entity.type
_entity.pdbx_description
1 polymer ?
#
loop_
_entity_poly.entity_id
_entity_poly.type
_entity_poly.pdbx_seq_one_letter_code
_entity_poly.pdbx_strand_id
1 'polypeptide(L)'
;MHKVDVAADQFAAEAAERRRAAESARKARIFNTRQRVIGLDLEALNQQVREKKHQRHAERHRDKAFDALREYHDDVLLQQDTDERGKRADSHADLVNYWATHQRVEDSLDADLKCGLKGAVRITIPENELGPASMQIFQATEQEEKLKEQHRRDERENLAEMWHTMTSDMMTESAEAAEREVRGGTLSRVLTDRWKGMSPEQLSAIHREREAQRLERQRQRDAEKIQEAAWDLQLLKLSRETEEEELRAAELRRQRRIQMDQDNMQLANEQQAQ
;
A
#
# COMPACT_ATOMS: atom_id res chain seq x y z
N MET A 1 57.03 39.61 -39.96
CA MET A 1 55.57 39.35 -39.93
C MET A 1 55.34 37.95 -40.48
N HIS A 2 54.34 37.22 -39.97
CA HIS A 2 54.12 35.77 -40.10
C HIS A 2 54.90 34.94 -39.11
N LYS A 3 54.26 34.57 -38.00
CA LYS A 3 53.57 33.27 -37.84
C LYS A 3 52.37 33.56 -36.93
N VAL A 4 51.21 32.92 -37.12
CA VAL A 4 50.11 32.71 -36.14
C VAL A 4 49.20 31.60 -36.71
N ASP A 5 49.15 31.45 -38.04
CA ASP A 5 48.17 30.58 -38.70
C ASP A 5 48.48 29.08 -38.66
N VAL A 6 49.75 28.68 -38.50
CA VAL A 6 50.18 27.26 -38.47
C VAL A 6 49.45 26.44 -37.39
N ALA A 7 49.01 27.11 -36.31
CA ALA A 7 48.22 26.49 -35.25
C ALA A 7 46.79 26.18 -35.64
N ALA A 8 46.12 27.18 -36.20
CA ALA A 8 44.77 27.06 -36.69
C ALA A 8 44.72 26.06 -37.85
N ASP A 9 45.74 26.04 -38.70
CA ASP A 9 45.88 25.10 -39.82
C ASP A 9 46.03 23.65 -39.36
N GLN A 10 46.73 23.39 -38.24
CA GLN A 10 46.85 22.04 -37.68
C GLN A 10 45.54 21.54 -37.05
N PHE A 11 44.82 22.38 -36.30
CA PHE A 11 43.51 22.02 -35.78
C PHE A 11 42.48 21.83 -36.91
N ALA A 12 42.55 22.66 -37.95
CA ALA A 12 41.73 22.52 -39.16
C ALA A 12 42.07 21.24 -39.92
N ALA A 13 43.35 20.88 -40.03
CA ALA A 13 43.81 19.64 -40.64
C ALA A 13 43.35 18.40 -39.84
N GLU A 14 43.47 18.41 -38.50
CA GLU A 14 42.95 17.32 -37.66
C GLU A 14 41.43 17.19 -37.72
N ALA A 15 40.70 18.31 -37.76
CA ALA A 15 39.26 18.30 -37.94
C ALA A 15 38.86 17.76 -39.32
N ALA A 16 39.65 18.07 -40.36
CA ALA A 16 39.48 17.51 -41.70
C ALA A 16 39.77 16.01 -41.72
N GLU A 17 40.81 15.53 -41.02
CA GLU A 17 41.11 14.10 -40.88
C GLU A 17 40.03 13.36 -40.08
N ARG A 18 39.51 13.93 -38.99
CA ARG A 18 38.37 13.38 -38.26
C ARG A 18 37.12 13.28 -39.13
N ARG A 19 36.86 14.29 -39.97
CA ARG A 19 35.78 14.24 -40.97
C ARG A 19 36.02 13.17 -42.01
N ARG A 20 37.25 13.05 -42.54
CA ARG A 20 37.62 11.99 -43.49
C ARG A 20 37.46 10.60 -42.88
N ALA A 21 37.85 10.41 -41.62
CA ALA A 21 37.70 9.17 -40.87
C ALA A 21 36.22 8.84 -40.55
N ALA A 22 35.42 9.83 -40.18
CA ALA A 22 33.98 9.64 -39.98
C ALA A 22 33.26 9.31 -41.31
N GLU A 23 33.63 9.98 -42.40
CA GLU A 23 33.17 9.70 -43.76
C GLU A 23 33.59 8.29 -44.22
N SER A 24 34.82 7.85 -43.94
CA SER A 24 35.28 6.51 -44.31
C SER A 24 34.55 5.44 -43.50
N ALA A 25 34.37 5.63 -42.19
CA ALA A 25 33.58 4.75 -41.33
C ALA A 25 32.09 4.71 -41.73
N ARG A 26 31.55 5.85 -42.18
CA ARG A 26 30.19 5.94 -42.73
C ARG A 26 30.07 5.20 -44.06
N LYS A 27 31.01 5.41 -45.01
CA LYS A 27 31.04 4.71 -46.30
C LYS A 27 31.15 3.20 -46.09
N ALA A 28 32.04 2.75 -45.20
CA ALA A 28 32.18 1.34 -44.86
C ALA A 28 30.84 0.70 -44.40
N ARG A 29 30.03 1.42 -43.62
CA ARG A 29 28.70 0.97 -43.20
C ARG A 29 27.66 0.99 -44.32
N ILE A 30 27.66 2.03 -45.16
CA ILE A 30 26.70 2.18 -46.27
C ILE A 30 26.91 1.14 -47.36
N PHE A 31 28.17 0.83 -47.69
CA PHE A 31 28.52 -0.12 -48.74
C PHE A 31 28.46 -1.59 -48.29
N ASN A 32 28.44 -1.85 -46.98
CA ASN A 32 28.21 -3.19 -46.46
C ASN A 32 26.71 -3.49 -46.41
N THR A 33 26.20 -4.26 -47.38
CA THR A 33 24.78 -4.60 -47.50
C THR A 33 24.23 -5.35 -46.28
N ARG A 34 25.03 -6.23 -45.65
CA ARG A 34 24.62 -7.03 -44.49
C ARG A 34 24.51 -6.19 -43.22
N GLN A 35 25.48 -5.30 -42.98
CA GLN A 35 25.42 -4.36 -41.85
C GLN A 35 24.29 -3.34 -42.03
N ARG A 36 24.00 -2.91 -43.26
CA ARG A 36 22.89 -2.00 -43.57
C ARG A 36 21.51 -2.63 -43.34
N VAL A 37 21.35 -3.92 -43.58
CA VAL A 37 20.05 -4.61 -43.45
C VAL A 37 19.79 -5.04 -42.00
N ILE A 38 20.81 -5.53 -41.27
CA ILE A 38 20.61 -6.16 -39.94
C ILE A 38 21.22 -5.33 -38.80
N GLY A 39 22.35 -4.63 -39.03
CA GLY A 39 22.93 -3.63 -38.12
C GLY A 39 22.87 -3.94 -36.62
N LEU A 40 23.44 -5.06 -36.17
CA LEU A 40 23.44 -5.45 -34.75
C LEU A 40 24.83 -5.29 -34.13
N ASP A 41 24.87 -4.61 -32.98
CA ASP A 41 26.05 -4.59 -32.11
C ASP A 41 25.94 -5.70 -31.06
N LEU A 42 26.67 -6.80 -31.29
CA LEU A 42 26.62 -7.98 -30.42
C LEU A 42 27.31 -7.73 -29.07
N GLU A 43 28.34 -6.89 -29.01
CA GLU A 43 29.08 -6.64 -27.78
C GLU A 43 28.24 -5.80 -26.82
N ALA A 44 27.65 -4.72 -27.33
CA ALA A 44 26.73 -3.89 -26.55
C ALA A 44 25.52 -4.69 -26.04
N LEU A 45 24.93 -5.55 -26.90
CA LEU A 45 23.79 -6.38 -26.51
C LEU A 45 24.17 -7.41 -25.43
N ASN A 46 25.34 -8.02 -25.55
CA ASN A 46 25.84 -8.95 -24.54
C ASN A 46 26.12 -8.26 -23.20
N GLN A 47 26.63 -7.03 -23.23
CA GLN A 47 26.86 -6.22 -22.04
C GLN A 47 25.52 -5.88 -21.35
N GLN A 48 24.52 -5.44 -22.10
CA GLN A 48 23.16 -5.19 -21.58
C GLN A 48 22.54 -6.45 -20.96
N VAL A 49 22.71 -7.61 -21.58
CA VAL A 49 22.21 -8.89 -21.04
C VAL A 49 22.89 -9.23 -19.71
N ARG A 50 24.21 -9.03 -19.60
CA ARG A 50 24.95 -9.25 -18.35
C ARG A 50 24.47 -8.31 -17.25
N GLU A 51 24.33 -7.03 -17.58
CA GLU A 51 23.85 -6.01 -16.65
C GLU A 51 22.43 -6.30 -16.15
N LYS A 52 21.52 -6.66 -17.07
CA LYS A 52 20.15 -7.08 -16.73
C LYS A 52 20.11 -8.35 -15.87
N LYS A 53 21.04 -9.29 -16.07
CA LYS A 53 21.19 -10.47 -15.20
C LYS A 53 21.67 -10.09 -13.80
N HIS A 54 22.64 -9.20 -13.70
CA HIS A 54 23.11 -8.69 -12.40
C HIS A 54 21.99 -7.95 -11.65
N GLN A 55 21.23 -7.09 -12.33
CA GLN A 55 20.08 -6.40 -11.75
C GLN A 55 19.03 -7.38 -11.22
N ARG A 56 18.62 -8.38 -12.03
CA ARG A 56 17.67 -9.42 -11.59
C ARG A 56 18.19 -10.24 -10.40
N HIS A 57 19.49 -10.50 -10.36
CA HIS A 57 20.09 -11.22 -9.24
C HIS A 57 20.06 -10.36 -7.96
N ALA A 58 20.38 -9.07 -8.06
CA ALA A 58 20.29 -8.14 -6.93
C ALA A 58 18.86 -7.95 -6.43
N GLU A 59 17.89 -7.86 -7.35
CA GLU A 59 16.46 -7.81 -7.03
C GLU A 59 16.01 -9.06 -6.27
N ARG A 60 16.34 -10.25 -6.76
CA ARG A 60 16.07 -11.52 -6.05
C ARG A 60 16.68 -11.59 -4.65
N HIS A 61 17.87 -11.01 -4.44
CA HIS A 61 18.47 -10.94 -3.10
C HIS A 61 17.74 -9.98 -2.18
N ARG A 62 17.22 -8.86 -2.70
CA ARG A 62 16.36 -7.95 -1.94
C ARG A 62 15.05 -8.63 -1.55
N ASP A 63 14.39 -9.30 -2.50
CA ASP A 63 13.13 -10.00 -2.24
C ASP A 63 13.32 -11.06 -1.15
N LYS A 64 14.37 -11.88 -1.25
CA LYS A 64 14.72 -12.86 -0.22
C LYS A 64 14.98 -12.24 1.16
N ALA A 65 15.61 -11.07 1.20
CA ALA A 65 15.86 -10.38 2.46
C ALA A 65 14.56 -9.86 3.09
N PHE A 66 13.61 -9.38 2.26
CA PHE A 66 12.29 -8.98 2.74
C PHE A 66 11.44 -10.17 3.19
N ASP A 67 11.48 -11.29 2.48
CA ASP A 67 10.80 -12.53 2.87
C ASP A 67 11.32 -13.02 4.23
N ALA A 68 12.64 -13.02 4.45
CA ALA A 68 13.23 -13.39 5.73
C ALA A 68 12.81 -12.45 6.88
N LEU A 69 12.70 -11.15 6.61
CA LEU A 69 12.22 -10.18 7.60
C LEU A 69 10.74 -10.40 7.93
N ARG A 70 9.94 -10.74 6.92
CA ARG A 70 8.52 -11.09 7.11
C ARG A 70 8.37 -12.33 8.00
N GLU A 71 9.14 -13.38 7.75
CA GLU A 71 9.15 -14.59 8.59
C GLU A 71 9.51 -14.26 10.04
N TYR A 72 10.54 -13.44 10.26
CA TYR A 72 10.91 -12.99 11.60
C TYR A 72 9.78 -12.25 12.32
N HIS A 73 9.06 -11.37 11.62
CA HIS A 73 7.94 -10.64 12.22
C HIS A 73 6.74 -11.55 12.50
N ASP A 74 6.43 -12.49 11.59
CA ASP A 74 5.35 -13.47 11.78
C ASP A 74 5.65 -14.33 13.03
N ASP A 75 6.89 -14.77 13.23
CA ASP A 75 7.31 -15.53 14.42
C ASP A 75 7.18 -14.73 15.72
N VAL A 76 7.59 -13.46 15.73
CA VAL A 76 7.47 -12.58 16.90
C VAL A 76 6.01 -12.36 17.28
N LEU A 77 5.13 -12.15 16.29
CA LEU A 77 3.69 -12.01 16.52
C LEU A 77 3.09 -13.29 17.10
N LEU A 78 3.46 -14.45 16.58
CA LEU A 78 3.01 -15.74 17.11
C LEU A 78 3.44 -15.95 18.57
N GLN A 79 4.69 -15.59 18.90
CA GLN A 79 5.18 -15.66 20.28
C GLN A 79 4.37 -14.76 21.23
N GLN A 80 4.11 -13.51 20.82
CA GLN A 80 3.29 -12.59 21.60
C GLN A 80 1.88 -13.14 21.82
N ASP A 81 1.26 -13.69 20.77
CA ASP A 81 -0.07 -14.30 20.83
C ASP A 81 -0.11 -15.48 21.81
N THR A 82 0.92 -16.34 21.80
CA THR A 82 1.02 -17.46 22.74
C THR A 82 1.21 -17.00 24.18
N ASP A 83 2.04 -15.99 24.42
CA ASP A 83 2.28 -15.44 25.76
C ASP A 83 1.02 -14.79 26.32
N GLU A 84 0.28 -14.04 25.50
CA GLU A 84 -1.00 -13.45 25.89
C GLU A 84 -2.05 -14.50 26.21
N ARG A 85 -2.15 -15.56 25.40
CA ARG A 85 -3.06 -16.68 25.68
C ARG A 85 -2.72 -17.36 27.00
N GLY A 86 -1.44 -17.55 27.30
CA GLY A 86 -0.96 -18.06 28.58
C GLY A 86 -1.43 -17.19 29.75
N LYS A 87 -1.14 -15.88 29.71
CA LYS A 87 -1.56 -14.92 30.75
C LYS A 87 -3.08 -14.88 30.94
N ARG A 88 -3.85 -14.97 29.86
CA ARG A 88 -5.32 -15.02 29.91
C ARG A 88 -5.80 -16.33 30.54
N ALA A 89 -5.16 -17.45 30.23
CA ALA A 89 -5.49 -18.75 30.83
C ALA A 89 -5.17 -18.77 32.33
N ASP A 90 -4.03 -18.22 32.74
CA ASP A 90 -3.67 -18.11 34.16
C ASP A 90 -4.67 -17.24 34.92
N SER A 91 -5.00 -16.07 34.37
CA SER A 91 -6.00 -15.16 34.95
C SER A 91 -7.38 -15.83 35.06
N HIS A 92 -7.76 -16.62 34.05
CA HIS A 92 -9.01 -17.37 34.06
C HIS A 92 -8.99 -18.49 35.10
N ALA A 93 -7.87 -19.20 35.24
CA ALA A 93 -7.71 -20.25 36.26
C ALA A 93 -7.85 -19.66 37.67
N ASP A 94 -7.21 -18.50 37.93
CA ASP A 94 -7.34 -17.79 39.20
C ASP A 94 -8.78 -17.34 39.47
N LEU A 95 -9.47 -16.84 38.45
CA LEU A 95 -10.87 -16.43 38.56
C LEU A 95 -11.80 -17.60 38.85
N VAL A 96 -11.60 -18.74 38.17
CA VAL A 96 -12.36 -19.97 38.41
C VAL A 96 -12.12 -20.47 39.83
N ASN A 97 -10.87 -20.46 40.31
CA ASN A 97 -10.54 -20.83 41.68
C ASN A 97 -11.25 -19.92 42.68
N TYR A 98 -11.26 -18.60 42.44
CA TYR A 98 -11.96 -17.63 43.26
C TYR A 98 -13.47 -17.86 43.31
N TRP A 99 -14.10 -18.14 42.16
CA TRP A 99 -15.52 -18.48 42.11
C TRP A 99 -15.84 -19.76 42.88
N ALA A 100 -14.99 -20.78 42.74
CA ALA A 100 -15.15 -22.06 43.44
C ALA A 100 -15.03 -21.91 44.96
N THR A 101 -14.22 -20.97 45.46
CA THR A 101 -14.03 -20.76 46.90
C THR A 101 -15.02 -19.78 47.52
N HIS A 102 -15.46 -18.75 46.78
CA HIS A 102 -16.18 -17.61 47.38
C HIS A 102 -17.54 -17.29 46.74
N GLN A 103 -17.90 -17.91 45.62
CA GLN A 103 -19.18 -17.66 44.94
C GLN A 103 -19.95 -18.96 44.73
N ARG A 104 -19.92 -19.82 45.73
CA ARG A 104 -20.67 -21.06 45.66
C ARG A 104 -22.15 -20.78 45.77
N VAL A 105 -22.96 -21.64 45.14
CA VAL A 105 -24.43 -21.54 45.19
C VAL A 105 -24.93 -21.63 46.64
N GLU A 106 -24.23 -22.38 47.50
CA GLU A 106 -24.60 -22.53 48.91
C GLU A 106 -24.32 -21.27 49.75
N ASP A 107 -23.42 -20.40 49.31
CA ASP A 107 -23.07 -19.17 50.04
C ASP A 107 -24.02 -18.00 49.71
N SER A 108 -24.98 -18.21 48.80
CA SER A 108 -25.98 -17.21 48.43
C SER A 108 -27.02 -17.02 49.54
N LEU A 109 -27.51 -15.79 49.72
CA LEU A 109 -28.60 -15.50 50.68
C LEU A 109 -29.89 -16.29 50.38
N ASP A 110 -30.13 -16.61 49.11
CA ASP A 110 -31.28 -17.40 48.66
C ASP A 110 -30.94 -18.90 48.46
N ALA A 111 -29.86 -19.38 49.09
CA ALA A 111 -29.41 -20.76 48.94
C ALA A 111 -30.52 -21.75 49.34
N ASP A 112 -31.30 -21.43 50.37
CA ASP A 112 -32.46 -22.21 50.83
C ASP A 112 -33.53 -22.41 49.74
N LEU A 113 -33.74 -21.40 48.88
CA LEU A 113 -34.67 -21.44 47.76
C LEU A 113 -34.13 -22.21 46.54
N LYS A 114 -32.81 -22.14 46.30
CA LYS A 114 -32.17 -22.62 45.05
C LYS A 114 -31.53 -24.00 45.17
N CYS A 115 -30.88 -24.31 46.29
CA CYS A 115 -30.22 -25.60 46.50
C CYS A 115 -30.96 -26.43 47.55
N GLY A 116 -31.61 -27.51 47.11
CA GLY A 116 -32.25 -28.47 48.02
C GLY A 116 -33.77 -28.57 47.94
N LEU A 117 -34.42 -28.21 46.83
CA LEU A 117 -35.82 -28.58 46.57
C LEU A 117 -35.96 -30.11 46.38
N LYS A 118 -35.76 -30.88 47.45
CA LYS A 118 -36.07 -32.32 47.51
C LYS A 118 -37.58 -32.49 47.58
N GLY A 119 -38.21 -32.46 46.41
CA GLY A 119 -39.63 -32.76 46.24
C GLY A 119 -40.55 -31.67 46.78
N ALA A 120 -41.73 -31.53 46.17
CA ALA A 120 -42.80 -30.74 46.76
C ALA A 120 -42.98 -31.19 48.21
N VAL A 121 -42.72 -30.31 49.17
CA VAL A 121 -43.24 -30.51 50.52
C VAL A 121 -44.75 -30.66 50.29
N ARG A 122 -45.29 -31.86 50.51
CA ARG A 122 -46.73 -32.04 50.63
C ARG A 122 -47.11 -31.37 51.94
N ILE A 123 -47.13 -30.04 51.95
CA ILE A 123 -47.70 -29.29 53.05
C ILE A 123 -49.19 -29.58 52.92
N THR A 124 -49.64 -30.60 53.64
CA THR A 124 -51.05 -30.78 53.91
C THR A 124 -51.36 -29.73 54.98
N ILE A 125 -51.43 -28.46 54.58
CA ILE A 125 -51.80 -27.37 55.49
C ILE A 125 -53.25 -27.64 55.87
N PRO A 126 -53.58 -27.78 57.16
CA PRO A 126 -54.97 -27.99 57.57
C PRO A 126 -55.82 -26.79 57.13
N GLU A 127 -56.99 -27.06 56.56
CA GLU A 127 -57.89 -26.07 55.92
C GLU A 127 -58.28 -24.89 56.84
N ASN A 128 -58.09 -25.01 58.16
CA ASN A 128 -58.39 -23.99 59.15
C ASN A 128 -57.44 -22.77 59.15
N GLU A 129 -56.28 -22.82 58.47
CA GLU A 129 -55.30 -21.71 58.44
C GLU A 129 -55.28 -20.94 57.10
N LEU A 130 -56.09 -21.39 56.13
CA LEU A 130 -56.14 -20.83 54.78
C LEU A 130 -57.27 -19.80 54.68
N GLY A 131 -56.94 -18.52 54.88
CA GLY A 131 -57.87 -17.41 54.67
C GLY A 131 -58.10 -17.07 53.18
N PRO A 132 -59.08 -16.21 52.84
CA PRO A 132 -59.36 -15.80 51.45
C PRO A 132 -58.17 -15.16 50.73
N ALA A 133 -57.22 -14.60 51.49
CA ALA A 133 -55.98 -14.01 51.00
C ALA A 133 -54.96 -15.05 50.50
N SER A 134 -55.10 -16.34 50.86
CA SER A 134 -54.21 -17.40 50.39
C SER A 134 -54.40 -17.69 48.89
N MET A 135 -55.52 -17.23 48.30
CA MET A 135 -55.85 -17.42 46.89
C MET A 135 -55.80 -18.88 46.42
N GLN A 136 -55.86 -19.86 47.34
CA GLN A 136 -55.73 -21.27 46.97
C GLN A 136 -57.08 -21.89 46.54
N ILE A 137 -58.18 -21.14 46.73
CA ILE A 137 -59.53 -21.46 46.27
C ILE A 137 -60.02 -20.26 45.45
N PHE A 138 -60.24 -20.47 44.15
CA PHE A 138 -60.72 -19.43 43.24
C PHE A 138 -62.20 -19.64 42.90
N GLN A 139 -63.00 -18.59 43.12
CA GLN A 139 -64.34 -18.50 42.57
C GLN A 139 -64.25 -17.81 41.20
N ALA A 140 -64.52 -18.58 40.15
CA ALA A 140 -64.34 -18.18 38.77
C ALA A 140 -65.33 -17.07 38.37
N THR A 141 -64.82 -15.89 38.04
CA THR A 141 -65.56 -14.85 37.31
C THR A 141 -65.09 -14.82 35.86
N GLU A 142 -65.47 -15.87 35.13
CA GLU A 142 -65.10 -16.11 33.72
C GLU A 142 -65.44 -14.96 32.75
N GLN A 143 -66.26 -13.99 33.17
CA GLN A 143 -66.65 -12.84 32.35
C GLN A 143 -65.71 -11.64 32.50
N GLU A 144 -65.17 -11.38 33.70
CA GLU A 144 -64.18 -10.31 33.90
C GLU A 144 -62.80 -10.71 33.38
N GLU A 145 -62.46 -12.00 33.48
CA GLU A 145 -61.23 -12.54 32.91
C GLU A 145 -61.22 -12.41 31.38
N LYS A 146 -62.34 -12.68 30.70
CA LYS A 146 -62.44 -12.51 29.23
C LYS A 146 -62.23 -11.06 28.79
N LEU A 147 -62.76 -10.08 29.52
CA LEU A 147 -62.54 -8.66 29.21
C LEU A 147 -61.09 -8.24 29.46
N LYS A 148 -60.46 -8.74 30.54
CA LYS A 148 -59.03 -8.52 30.82
C LYS A 148 -58.13 -9.20 29.79
N GLU A 149 -58.48 -10.40 29.35
CA GLU A 149 -57.79 -11.12 28.28
C GLU A 149 -57.91 -10.40 26.94
N GLN A 150 -59.08 -9.85 26.61
CA GLN A 150 -59.27 -8.99 25.44
C GLN A 150 -58.40 -7.74 25.52
N HIS A 151 -58.42 -7.01 26.63
CA HIS A 151 -57.56 -5.84 26.82
C HIS A 151 -56.07 -6.17 26.69
N ARG A 152 -55.61 -7.28 27.27
CA ARG A 152 -54.22 -7.75 27.12
C ARG A 152 -53.90 -8.17 25.69
N ARG A 153 -54.87 -8.65 24.94
CA ARG A 153 -54.71 -8.99 23.53
C ARG A 153 -54.60 -7.73 22.68
N ASP A 154 -55.45 -6.74 22.92
CA ASP A 154 -55.42 -5.44 22.24
C ASP A 154 -54.09 -4.70 22.52
N GLU A 155 -53.58 -4.74 23.76
CA GLU A 155 -52.26 -4.18 24.09
C GLU A 155 -51.13 -4.88 23.32
N ARG A 156 -51.20 -6.21 23.16
CA ARG A 156 -50.21 -6.97 22.38
C ARG A 156 -50.29 -6.66 20.90
N GLU A 157 -51.50 -6.54 20.35
CA GLU A 157 -51.72 -6.19 18.95
C GLU A 157 -51.24 -4.75 18.68
N ASN A 158 -51.55 -3.79 19.56
CA ASN A 158 -51.03 -2.42 19.49
C ASN A 158 -49.49 -2.35 19.54
N LEU A 159 -48.87 -3.11 20.45
CA LEU A 159 -47.41 -3.20 20.54
C LEU A 159 -46.80 -3.83 19.27
N ALA A 160 -47.45 -4.85 18.71
CA ALA A 160 -47.00 -5.49 17.48
C ALA A 160 -47.11 -4.53 16.28
N GLU A 161 -48.19 -3.76 16.16
CA GLU A 161 -48.35 -2.75 15.11
C GLU A 161 -47.29 -1.66 15.19
N MET A 162 -47.03 -1.14 16.40
CA MET A 162 -45.96 -0.16 16.60
C MET A 162 -44.59 -0.74 16.24
N TRP A 163 -44.33 -1.98 16.65
CA TRP A 163 -43.08 -2.67 16.34
C TRP A 163 -42.90 -2.86 14.84
N HIS A 164 -43.92 -3.35 14.12
CA HIS A 164 -43.90 -3.50 12.67
C HIS A 164 -43.72 -2.18 11.95
N THR A 165 -44.36 -1.11 12.43
CA THR A 165 -44.20 0.22 11.84
C THR A 165 -42.77 0.72 12.00
N MET A 166 -42.19 0.58 13.20
CA MET A 166 -40.83 1.03 13.49
C MET A 166 -39.75 0.18 12.80
N THR A 167 -39.99 -1.11 12.63
CA THR A 167 -39.05 -2.03 11.95
C THR A 167 -39.25 -2.09 10.44
N SER A 168 -40.32 -1.48 9.91
CA SER A 168 -40.59 -1.39 8.48
C SER A 168 -39.44 -0.73 7.72
N ASP A 169 -39.14 -1.23 6.52
CA ASP A 169 -38.12 -0.72 5.59
C ASP A 169 -38.22 0.78 5.31
N MET A 170 -39.44 1.33 5.41
CA MET A 170 -39.68 2.77 5.24
C MET A 170 -39.11 3.60 6.39
N MET A 171 -39.14 3.07 7.62
CA MET A 171 -38.69 3.77 8.84
C MET A 171 -37.23 3.48 9.19
N THR A 172 -36.76 2.26 8.92
CA THR A 172 -35.37 1.83 9.20
C THR A 172 -34.40 2.18 8.07
N GLU A 173 -34.94 2.59 6.93
CA GLU A 173 -34.22 2.95 5.74
C GLU A 173 -33.20 1.90 5.22
N SER A 174 -33.39 0.62 5.53
CA SER A 174 -32.45 -0.47 5.19
C SER A 174 -31.93 -0.41 3.74
N ALA A 175 -30.60 -0.46 3.57
CA ALA A 175 -29.95 -0.42 2.26
C ALA A 175 -30.20 -1.70 1.43
N GLU A 176 -30.46 -2.83 2.09
CA GLU A 176 -30.74 -4.13 1.47
C GLU A 176 -32.01 -4.10 0.60
N ALA A 177 -32.99 -3.25 0.93
CA ALA A 177 -34.22 -3.11 0.15
C ALA A 177 -33.99 -2.56 -1.28
N ALA A 178 -32.81 -1.98 -1.54
CA ALA A 178 -32.40 -1.49 -2.85
C ALA A 178 -31.74 -2.60 -3.71
N GLU A 179 -31.27 -3.67 -3.07
CA GLU A 179 -30.62 -4.80 -3.73
C GLU A 179 -31.68 -5.80 -4.20
N ARG A 180 -31.67 -6.12 -5.50
CA ARG A 180 -32.54 -7.15 -6.04
C ARG A 180 -31.76 -8.46 -6.13
N GLU A 181 -32.19 -9.47 -5.39
CA GLU A 181 -31.81 -10.85 -5.69
C GLU A 181 -32.49 -11.28 -7.00
N VAL A 182 -31.80 -11.08 -8.12
CA VAL A 182 -32.23 -11.67 -9.38
C VAL A 182 -31.87 -13.15 -9.35
N ARG A 183 -32.88 -14.02 -9.27
CA ARG A 183 -32.77 -15.48 -9.38
C ARG A 183 -32.18 -15.83 -10.76
N GLY A 184 -30.85 -15.87 -10.87
CA GLY A 184 -30.17 -16.11 -12.15
C GLY A 184 -28.70 -15.63 -12.27
N GLY A 185 -27.99 -15.35 -11.17
CA GLY A 185 -26.52 -15.25 -11.15
C GLY A 185 -25.89 -14.05 -11.87
N THR A 186 -26.67 -13.07 -12.33
CA THR A 186 -26.12 -11.82 -12.88
C THR A 186 -26.19 -10.73 -11.82
N LEU A 187 -25.07 -9.98 -11.70
CA LEU A 187 -24.77 -8.94 -10.71
C LEU A 187 -25.99 -8.17 -10.20
N SER A 188 -26.04 -8.01 -8.87
CA SER A 188 -27.05 -7.27 -8.11
C SER A 188 -27.31 -5.90 -8.74
N ARG A 189 -28.41 -5.77 -9.49
CA ARG A 189 -28.83 -4.50 -10.06
C ARG A 189 -29.60 -3.74 -8.99
N VAL A 190 -29.07 -2.60 -8.58
CA VAL A 190 -29.72 -1.71 -7.62
C VAL A 190 -30.97 -1.10 -8.27
N LEU A 191 -32.08 -1.13 -7.56
CA LEU A 191 -33.32 -0.47 -7.97
C LEU A 191 -33.13 1.06 -7.97
N THR A 192 -33.40 1.70 -9.10
CA THR A 192 -33.13 3.13 -9.29
C THR A 192 -33.94 4.02 -8.35
N ASP A 193 -35.18 3.64 -8.08
CA ASP A 193 -36.13 4.33 -7.20
C ASP A 193 -35.80 4.18 -5.71
N ARG A 194 -34.97 3.21 -5.34
CA ARG A 194 -34.63 2.89 -3.94
C ARG A 194 -33.16 3.13 -3.61
N TRP A 195 -32.42 3.77 -4.51
CA TRP A 195 -31.00 4.01 -4.28
C TRP A 195 -30.78 5.14 -3.26
N LYS A 196 -30.09 4.82 -2.16
CA LYS A 196 -29.81 5.74 -1.04
C LYS A 196 -28.34 6.15 -0.92
N GLY A 197 -27.52 5.86 -1.93
CA GLY A 197 -26.08 6.13 -1.92
C GLY A 197 -25.21 4.86 -1.99
N MET A 198 -23.89 5.04 -1.97
CA MET A 198 -22.92 3.93 -1.96
C MET A 198 -22.77 3.35 -0.55
N SER A 199 -22.46 2.05 -0.47
CA SER A 199 -22.22 1.43 0.84
C SER A 199 -20.95 1.99 1.48
N PRO A 200 -20.85 2.02 2.83
CA PRO A 200 -19.65 2.48 3.52
C PRO A 200 -18.41 1.66 3.14
N GLU A 201 -18.58 0.38 2.82
CA GLU A 201 -17.49 -0.48 2.31
C GLU A 201 -16.99 -0.02 0.94
N GLN A 202 -17.91 0.28 0.00
CA GLN A 202 -17.56 0.82 -1.31
C GLN A 202 -16.85 2.18 -1.19
N LEU A 203 -17.34 3.06 -0.33
CA LEU A 203 -16.69 4.35 -0.05
C LEU A 203 -15.29 4.16 0.54
N SER A 204 -15.12 3.20 1.46
CA SER A 204 -13.81 2.87 2.03
C SER A 204 -12.84 2.34 0.99
N ALA A 205 -13.30 1.52 0.04
CA ALA A 205 -12.49 1.03 -1.06
C ALA A 205 -12.01 2.17 -1.97
N ILE A 206 -12.90 3.12 -2.30
CA ILE A 206 -12.55 4.33 -3.06
C ILE A 206 -11.50 5.17 -2.32
N HIS A 207 -11.62 5.31 -1.00
CA HIS A 207 -10.63 6.05 -0.20
C HIS A 207 -9.26 5.37 -0.22
N ARG A 208 -9.21 4.04 -0.02
CA ARG A 208 -7.98 3.24 -0.12
C ARG A 208 -7.33 3.38 -1.49
N GLU A 209 -8.12 3.32 -2.56
CA GLU A 209 -7.62 3.46 -3.92
C GLU A 209 -7.07 4.87 -4.18
N ARG A 210 -7.76 5.91 -3.70
CA ARG A 210 -7.27 7.30 -3.78
C ARG A 210 -5.96 7.50 -3.02
N GLU A 211 -5.78 6.84 -1.88
CA GLU A 211 -4.52 6.85 -1.13
C GLU A 211 -3.41 6.15 -1.91
N ALA A 212 -3.67 4.97 -2.46
CA ALA A 212 -2.73 4.25 -3.30
C ALA A 212 -2.30 5.09 -4.52
N GLN A 213 -3.24 5.75 -5.19
CA GLN A 213 -2.95 6.65 -6.31
C GLN A 213 -2.08 7.85 -5.90
N ARG A 214 -2.28 8.42 -4.70
CA ARG A 214 -1.45 9.51 -4.19
C ARG A 214 -0.02 9.05 -3.94
N LEU A 215 0.15 7.90 -3.30
CA LEU A 215 1.46 7.31 -3.04
C LEU A 215 2.20 6.98 -4.35
N GLU A 216 1.50 6.41 -5.32
CA GLU A 216 2.08 6.08 -6.62
C GLU A 216 2.55 7.33 -7.37
N ARG A 217 1.73 8.40 -7.42
CA ARG A 217 2.15 9.68 -8.00
C ARG A 217 3.35 10.30 -7.27
N GLN A 218 3.43 10.14 -5.95
CA GLN A 218 4.56 10.63 -5.18
C GLN A 218 5.85 9.88 -5.56
N ARG A 219 5.79 8.54 -5.65
CA ARG A 219 6.91 7.72 -6.13
C ARG A 219 7.38 8.12 -7.52
N GLN A 220 6.45 8.40 -8.43
CA GLN A 220 6.77 8.87 -9.78
C GLN A 220 7.52 10.21 -9.74
N ARG A 221 7.03 11.19 -8.97
CA ARG A 221 7.71 12.48 -8.80
C ARG A 221 9.10 12.34 -8.19
N ASP A 222 9.26 11.47 -7.21
CA ASP A 222 10.56 11.25 -6.58
C ASP A 222 11.52 10.54 -7.54
N ALA A 223 11.04 9.60 -8.37
CA ALA A 223 11.83 9.00 -9.43
C ALA A 223 12.24 10.01 -10.52
N GLU A 224 11.33 10.90 -10.92
CA GLU A 224 11.62 12.00 -11.87
C GLU A 224 12.72 12.92 -11.34
N LYS A 225 12.65 13.33 -10.06
CA LYS A 225 13.71 14.12 -9.42
C LYS A 225 15.06 13.42 -9.43
N ILE A 226 15.07 12.10 -9.19
CA ILE A 226 16.31 11.31 -9.24
C ILE A 226 16.87 11.28 -10.67
N GLN A 227 16.01 11.14 -11.69
CA GLN A 227 16.43 11.20 -13.08
C GLN A 227 16.96 12.57 -13.46
N GLU A 228 16.26 13.64 -13.10
CA GLU A 228 16.67 15.03 -13.34
C GLU A 228 18.04 15.30 -12.69
N ALA A 229 18.22 14.94 -11.42
CA ALA A 229 19.51 15.08 -10.73
C ALA A 229 20.63 14.26 -11.40
N ALA A 230 20.33 13.06 -11.92
CA ALA A 230 21.31 12.27 -12.66
C ALA A 230 21.71 12.94 -13.98
N TRP A 231 20.75 13.55 -14.68
CA TRP A 231 21.00 14.32 -15.90
C TRP A 231 21.85 15.57 -15.62
N ASP A 232 21.56 16.29 -14.54
CA ASP A 232 22.33 17.47 -14.13
C ASP A 232 23.79 17.12 -13.83
N LEU A 233 24.02 15.99 -13.14
CA LEU A 233 25.38 15.51 -12.89
C LEU A 233 26.11 15.16 -14.19
N GLN A 234 25.41 14.59 -15.17
CA GLN A 234 25.99 14.29 -16.47
C GLN A 234 26.32 15.56 -17.25
N LEU A 235 25.44 16.56 -17.19
CA LEU A 235 25.66 17.87 -17.80
C LEU A 235 26.88 18.57 -17.19
N LEU A 236 27.03 18.54 -15.86
CA LEU A 236 28.18 19.12 -15.18
C LEU A 236 29.50 18.43 -15.55
N LYS A 237 29.51 17.11 -15.75
CA LYS A 237 30.70 16.39 -16.23
C LYS A 237 31.09 16.85 -17.62
N LEU A 238 30.12 16.93 -18.54
CA LEU A 238 30.36 17.42 -19.89
C LEU A 238 30.88 18.86 -19.88
N SER A 239 30.30 19.74 -19.05
CA SER A 239 30.78 21.12 -18.88
C SER A 239 32.23 21.17 -18.42
N ARG A 240 32.59 20.37 -17.39
CA ARG A 240 33.97 20.28 -16.90
C ARG A 240 34.93 19.76 -17.96
N GLU A 241 34.53 18.72 -18.69
CA GLU A 241 35.33 18.18 -19.79
C GLU A 241 35.57 19.24 -20.88
N THR A 242 34.55 20.02 -21.25
CA THR A 242 34.71 21.10 -22.22
C THR A 242 35.64 22.20 -21.72
N GLU A 243 35.54 22.60 -20.45
CA GLU A 243 36.44 23.59 -19.85
C GLU A 243 37.89 23.10 -19.84
N GLU A 244 38.13 21.83 -19.49
CA GLU A 244 39.47 21.22 -19.54
C GLU A 244 40.04 21.22 -20.96
N GLU A 245 39.23 20.91 -21.97
CA GLU A 245 39.66 20.95 -23.37
C GLU A 245 40.02 22.37 -23.83
N GLU A 246 39.24 23.38 -23.43
CA GLU A 246 39.53 24.78 -23.72
C GLU A 246 40.84 25.24 -23.06
N LEU A 247 41.08 24.84 -21.81
CA LEU A 247 42.32 25.11 -21.10
C LEU A 247 43.53 24.49 -21.82
N ARG A 248 43.45 23.20 -22.18
CA ARG A 248 44.51 22.52 -22.94
C ARG A 248 44.77 23.19 -24.29
N ALA A 249 43.72 23.62 -24.99
CA ALA A 249 43.85 24.36 -26.24
C ALA A 249 44.50 25.74 -26.04
N ALA A 250 44.17 26.44 -24.96
CA ALA A 250 44.78 27.72 -24.61
C ALA A 250 46.27 27.58 -24.28
N GLU A 251 46.66 26.53 -23.56
CA GLU A 251 48.07 26.21 -23.27
C GLU A 251 48.86 25.92 -24.55
N LEU A 252 48.32 25.08 -25.44
CA LEU A 252 48.93 24.81 -26.75
C LEU A 252 49.09 26.09 -27.58
N ARG A 253 48.07 26.97 -27.60
CA ARG A 253 48.17 28.28 -28.27
C ARG A 253 49.27 29.14 -27.66
N ARG A 254 49.46 29.11 -26.34
CA ARG A 254 50.54 29.85 -25.66
C ARG A 254 51.91 29.30 -26.04
N GLN A 255 52.09 27.98 -26.01
CA GLN A 255 53.35 27.34 -26.41
C GLN A 255 53.72 27.66 -27.85
N ARG A 256 52.75 27.60 -28.78
CA ARG A 256 53.00 27.95 -30.19
C ARG A 256 53.40 29.41 -30.37
N ARG A 257 52.83 30.35 -29.60
CA ARG A 257 53.26 31.76 -29.61
C ARG A 257 54.71 31.90 -29.16
N ILE A 258 55.08 31.25 -28.05
CA ILE A 258 56.46 31.27 -27.54
C ILE A 258 57.44 30.73 -28.59
N GLN A 259 57.12 29.60 -29.22
CA GLN A 259 57.97 29.00 -30.27
C GLN A 259 58.15 29.94 -31.45
N MET A 260 57.07 30.56 -31.90
CA MET A 260 57.08 31.53 -32.98
C MET A 260 57.90 32.79 -32.63
N ASP A 261 57.83 33.28 -31.39
CA ASP A 261 58.63 34.40 -30.94
C ASP A 261 60.14 34.05 -30.95
N GLN A 262 60.49 32.82 -30.57
CA GLN A 262 61.87 32.30 -30.66
C GLN A 262 62.37 32.23 -32.10
N ASP A 263 61.56 31.66 -33.00
CA ASP A 263 61.94 31.57 -34.41
C ASP A 263 62.08 32.97 -35.04
N ASN A 264 61.21 33.92 -34.68
CA ASN A 264 61.29 35.30 -35.14
C ASN A 264 62.58 35.99 -34.65
N MET A 265 63.00 35.73 -33.40
CA MET A 265 64.28 36.21 -32.88
C MET A 265 65.47 35.62 -33.66
N GLN A 266 65.44 34.33 -33.97
CA GLN A 266 66.49 33.68 -34.78
C GLN A 266 66.58 34.30 -36.18
N LEU A 267 65.43 34.44 -36.86
CA LEU A 267 65.36 35.02 -38.19
C LEU A 267 65.85 36.48 -38.21
N ALA A 268 65.55 37.26 -37.18
CA ALA A 268 66.02 38.64 -37.06
C ALA A 268 67.55 38.72 -36.91
N ASN A 269 68.15 37.80 -36.13
CA ASN A 269 69.61 37.72 -36.00
C ASN A 269 70.28 37.32 -37.33
N GLU A 270 69.69 36.37 -38.07
CA GLU A 270 70.19 35.96 -39.39
C GLU A 270 70.15 37.10 -40.41
N GLN A 271 69.09 37.93 -40.39
CA GLN A 271 68.96 39.12 -41.24
C GLN A 271 69.97 40.23 -40.89
N GLN A 272 70.41 40.31 -39.63
CA GLN A 272 71.46 41.27 -39.23
C GLN A 272 72.87 40.80 -39.55
N ALA A 273 73.06 39.50 -39.80
CA ALA A 273 74.36 38.90 -40.15
C ALA A 273 74.63 38.87 -41.66
N GLN A 274 73.66 39.25 -42.50
CA GLN A 274 73.78 39.46 -43.95
C GLN A 274 74.03 40.94 -44.27
#